data_AF-A0A938RRK0-F1
#
_entry.id   AF-A0A938RRK0-F1
#
_cell.length_a   1.000
_cell.length_b   1.000
_cell.length_c   1.000
_cell.angle_alpha   90.00
_cell.angle_beta   90.00
_cell.angle_gamma   90.00
#
_symmetry.space_group_name_H-M   'P 1'
#
loop_
_entity.id
_entity.type
_entity.pdbx_description
1 polymer ?
#
loop_
_entity_poly.entity_id
_entity_poly.type
_entity_poly.pdbx_seq_one_letter_code
_entity_poly.pdbx_strand_id
1 'polypeptide(L)'
;MSSTRTRATPWRYELASWAMGFGTPATPAINRINFGFGPFAVWQMFLEGGTGFSGAFARQVTIDARAAGASRAETEARLADLERAAAEGVIELSGEGVRFDGGTAEPVTLVFARGVYAPRRGRAAPLTRGALLERAASGALVVTFTGRLGPNVGFEHPQPLLWSEPQPGRAVLHRLPHLPAENPMELFGRHVAPGACVLVDGRRVHGTVGCAGGGRLPRCDDERVEIRIDLDGTATPGMHLLQVVNVGGLTSNEFPIFLDE
;
A
#
# COMPACT_ATOMS: atom_id res chain seq x y z
N MET A 1 14.38 -25.77 24.14
CA MET A 1 13.13 -24.99 23.91
C MET A 1 13.03 -24.71 22.42
N SER A 2 12.08 -25.35 21.74
CA SER A 2 11.90 -25.23 20.30
C SER A 2 11.19 -23.90 20.00
N SER A 3 11.91 -22.96 19.38
CA SER A 3 11.35 -21.71 18.88
C SER A 3 10.68 -22.01 17.54
N THR A 4 9.36 -22.14 17.54
CA THR A 4 8.53 -22.17 16.35
C THR A 4 8.61 -20.79 15.67
N ARG A 5 9.55 -20.60 14.75
CA ARG A 5 9.47 -19.49 13.79
C ARG A 5 8.28 -19.76 12.89
N THR A 6 7.20 -19.02 13.10
CA THR A 6 6.08 -18.93 12.16
C THR A 6 6.65 -18.46 10.83
N ARG A 7 6.76 -19.35 9.83
CA ARG A 7 7.07 -18.94 8.46
C ARG A 7 5.93 -18.04 8.00
N ALA A 8 6.17 -16.72 7.96
CA ALA A 8 5.28 -15.81 7.27
C ALA A 8 5.18 -16.28 5.82
N THR A 9 3.96 -16.54 5.37
CA THR A 9 3.69 -17.01 4.00
C THR A 9 4.14 -15.91 3.02
N PRO A 10 4.96 -16.22 1.99
CA PRO A 10 5.57 -15.23 1.09
C PRO A 10 4.58 -14.20 0.51
N TRP A 11 3.36 -14.65 0.23
CA TRP A 11 2.27 -13.85 -0.34
C TRP A 11 1.84 -12.64 0.48
N ARG A 12 2.04 -12.63 1.81
CA ARG A 12 1.61 -11.52 2.68
C ARG A 12 2.37 -10.22 2.40
N TYR A 13 3.59 -10.33 1.87
CA TYR A 13 4.46 -9.19 1.60
C TYR A 13 4.29 -8.62 0.18
N GLU A 14 3.95 -9.48 -0.79
CA GLU A 14 3.68 -9.06 -2.19
C GLU A 14 2.44 -8.16 -2.34
N LEU A 15 1.56 -8.15 -1.33
CA LEU A 15 0.39 -7.27 -1.31
C LEU A 15 0.71 -5.85 -0.85
N ALA A 16 1.85 -5.65 -0.18
CA ALA A 16 2.25 -4.36 0.38
C ALA A 16 3.15 -3.57 -0.57
N SER A 17 4.16 -4.23 -1.16
CA SER A 17 5.17 -3.59 -2.03
C SER A 17 5.57 -4.53 -3.17
N TRP A 18 5.87 -3.96 -4.35
CA TRP A 18 6.37 -4.70 -5.50
C TRP A 18 7.84 -5.11 -5.33
N ALA A 19 8.66 -4.28 -4.67
CA ALA A 19 10.06 -4.59 -4.39
C ALA A 19 10.28 -5.73 -3.39
N MET A 20 9.28 -6.09 -2.59
CA MET A 20 9.34 -7.31 -1.75
C MET A 20 9.46 -8.58 -2.61
N GLY A 21 8.96 -8.58 -3.85
CA GLY A 21 9.18 -9.66 -4.81
C GLY A 21 10.64 -9.78 -5.28
N PHE A 22 11.46 -8.75 -5.06
CA PHE A 22 12.85 -8.66 -5.52
C PHE A 22 13.88 -8.61 -4.36
N GLY A 23 13.44 -8.79 -3.12
CA GLY A 23 14.28 -8.76 -1.91
C GLY A 23 13.83 -9.77 -0.85
N THR A 24 14.29 -9.57 0.38
CA THR A 24 13.76 -10.31 1.54
C THR A 24 12.95 -9.36 2.43
N PRO A 25 12.08 -9.85 3.33
CA PRO A 25 11.40 -8.97 4.28
C PRO A 25 12.34 -8.18 5.21
N ALA A 26 13.57 -8.65 5.41
CA ALA A 26 14.59 -7.93 6.18
C ALA A 26 15.39 -6.94 5.32
N THR A 27 15.35 -7.12 3.99
CA THR A 27 16.14 -6.35 3.03
C THR A 27 15.40 -6.28 1.68
N PRO A 28 14.34 -5.47 1.59
CA PRO A 28 13.60 -5.27 0.34
C PRO A 28 14.57 -4.76 -0.74
N ALA A 29 14.44 -5.26 -1.98
CA ALA A 29 15.29 -4.87 -3.14
C ALA A 29 16.82 -5.16 -3.08
N ILE A 30 17.35 -5.86 -2.07
CA ILE A 30 18.82 -6.07 -1.94
C ILE A 30 19.46 -6.84 -3.09
N ASN A 31 18.75 -7.80 -3.69
CA ASN A 31 19.27 -8.56 -4.82
C ASN A 31 19.50 -7.63 -6.02
N ARG A 32 18.66 -6.61 -6.24
CA ARG A 32 18.80 -5.74 -7.41
C ARG A 32 19.84 -4.64 -7.20
N ILE A 33 19.96 -4.11 -5.98
CA ILE A 33 20.92 -3.05 -5.64
C ILE A 33 22.35 -3.59 -5.56
N ASN A 34 22.56 -4.81 -5.02
CA ASN A 34 23.90 -5.39 -4.88
C ASN A 34 24.48 -5.97 -6.19
N PHE A 35 23.65 -6.33 -7.18
CA PHE A 35 24.12 -6.87 -8.46
C PHE A 35 24.38 -5.82 -9.55
N GLY A 36 24.51 -4.55 -9.17
CA GLY A 36 25.12 -3.52 -10.02
C GLY A 36 24.16 -2.90 -11.04
N PHE A 37 23.65 -1.72 -10.71
CA PHE A 37 22.92 -0.89 -11.65
C PHE A 37 23.84 0.12 -12.34
N GLY A 38 23.76 0.16 -13.68
CA GLY A 38 24.29 1.28 -14.47
C GLY A 38 23.41 2.54 -14.35
N PRO A 39 23.85 3.69 -14.90
CA PRO A 39 23.20 5.01 -14.74
C PRO A 39 21.73 5.09 -15.19
N PHE A 40 21.24 4.14 -15.99
CA PHE A 40 19.86 4.08 -16.47
C PHE A 40 18.91 3.24 -15.59
N ALA A 41 19.42 2.59 -14.54
CA ALA A 41 18.68 1.50 -13.92
C ALA A 41 18.00 1.83 -12.58
N VAL A 42 18.33 2.95 -11.95
CA VAL A 42 17.41 3.61 -11.00
C VAL A 42 16.12 3.99 -11.73
N TRP A 43 16.23 4.58 -12.94
CA TRP A 43 15.06 4.83 -13.81
C TRP A 43 14.32 3.54 -14.18
N GLN A 44 15.01 2.42 -14.33
CA GLN A 44 14.37 1.12 -14.55
C GLN A 44 13.65 0.58 -13.30
N MET A 45 14.15 0.85 -12.09
CA MET A 45 13.41 0.63 -10.84
C MET A 45 12.17 1.53 -10.76
N PHE A 46 12.25 2.79 -11.20
CA PHE A 46 11.09 3.67 -11.34
C PHE A 46 10.08 3.13 -12.36
N LEU A 47 10.53 2.59 -13.50
CA LEU A 47 9.67 2.02 -14.54
C LEU A 47 9.02 0.69 -14.14
N GLU A 48 9.72 -0.16 -13.39
CA GLU A 48 9.27 -1.52 -13.06
C GLU A 48 8.66 -1.64 -11.64
N GLY A 49 9.06 -0.79 -10.69
CA GLY A 49 8.54 -0.76 -9.30
C GLY A 49 7.71 0.49 -8.97
N GLY A 50 7.78 1.55 -9.78
CA GLY A 50 7.10 2.83 -9.56
C GLY A 50 5.80 3.01 -10.35
N THR A 51 5.00 1.96 -10.56
CA THR A 51 3.74 2.06 -11.33
C THR A 51 2.65 2.90 -10.66
N GLY A 52 2.88 3.33 -9.42
CA GLY A 52 1.96 4.14 -8.62
C GLY A 52 0.82 3.35 -7.97
N PHE A 53 0.82 2.04 -8.16
CA PHE A 53 -0.21 1.13 -7.65
C PHE A 53 0.31 0.33 -6.46
N SER A 54 -0.53 0.18 -5.44
CA SER A 54 -0.32 -0.80 -4.37
C SER A 54 -0.30 -2.22 -4.91
N GLY A 55 0.45 -3.13 -4.28
CA GLY A 55 0.38 -4.57 -4.57
C GLY A 55 -1.01 -5.20 -4.32
N ALA A 56 -1.88 -4.51 -3.56
CA ALA A 56 -3.27 -4.86 -3.34
C ALA A 56 -4.20 -4.45 -4.49
N PHE A 57 -3.74 -3.61 -5.43
CA PHE A 57 -4.53 -3.22 -6.59
C PHE A 57 -4.85 -4.43 -7.48
N ALA A 58 -6.08 -4.47 -7.98
CA ALA A 58 -6.65 -5.54 -8.79
C ALA A 58 -6.64 -6.94 -8.14
N ARG A 59 -6.23 -7.06 -6.88
CA ARG A 59 -6.35 -8.31 -6.12
C ARG A 59 -7.80 -8.54 -5.75
N GLN A 60 -8.20 -9.81 -5.81
CA GLN A 60 -9.59 -10.18 -5.66
C GLN A 60 -9.78 -11.29 -4.64
N VAL A 61 -10.95 -11.28 -4.00
CA VAL A 61 -11.43 -12.38 -3.16
C VAL A 61 -12.93 -12.55 -3.37
N THR A 62 -13.35 -13.78 -3.68
CA THR A 62 -14.77 -14.11 -3.82
C THR A 62 -15.25 -14.78 -2.54
N ILE A 63 -16.35 -14.25 -2.01
CA ILE A 63 -17.04 -14.73 -0.83
C ILE A 63 -18.32 -15.43 -1.31
N ASP A 64 -18.33 -16.76 -1.19
CA ASP A 64 -19.43 -17.67 -1.52
C ASP A 64 -19.54 -18.79 -0.46
N ALA A 65 -20.40 -19.78 -0.70
CA ALA A 65 -20.57 -20.91 0.21
C ALA A 65 -19.31 -21.78 0.37
N ARG A 66 -18.43 -21.84 -0.64
CA ARG A 66 -17.16 -22.59 -0.58
C ARG A 66 -16.12 -21.87 0.27
N ALA A 67 -16.05 -20.54 0.12
CA ALA A 67 -15.27 -19.65 0.96
C ALA A 67 -15.65 -19.74 2.45
N ALA A 68 -16.86 -20.15 2.78
CA ALA A 68 -17.26 -20.43 4.16
C ALA A 68 -16.87 -21.84 4.67
N GLY A 69 -16.35 -22.70 3.79
CA GLY A 69 -16.00 -24.09 4.05
C GLY A 69 -14.49 -24.38 3.98
N ALA A 70 -14.07 -25.26 3.07
CA ALA A 70 -12.70 -25.79 3.02
C ALA A 70 -11.61 -24.73 2.76
N SER A 71 -11.93 -23.63 2.05
CA SER A 71 -10.99 -22.54 1.76
C SER A 71 -11.13 -21.35 2.73
N ARG A 72 -11.84 -21.52 3.84
CA ARG A 72 -12.20 -20.42 4.75
C ARG A 72 -10.99 -19.68 5.30
N ALA A 73 -9.99 -20.39 5.81
CA ALA A 73 -8.81 -19.75 6.40
C ALA A 73 -8.03 -18.90 5.39
N GLU A 74 -7.86 -19.38 4.15
CA GLU A 74 -7.16 -18.65 3.09
C GLU A 74 -7.98 -17.45 2.60
N THR A 75 -9.29 -17.63 2.46
CA THR A 75 -10.21 -16.56 2.04
C THR A 75 -10.27 -15.45 3.08
N GLU A 76 -10.41 -15.80 4.36
CA GLU A 76 -10.39 -14.84 5.47
C GLU A 76 -9.05 -14.11 5.57
N ALA A 77 -7.93 -14.80 5.34
CA ALA A 77 -6.61 -14.18 5.32
C ALA A 77 -6.47 -13.15 4.18
N ARG A 78 -6.87 -13.51 2.96
CA ARG A 78 -6.87 -12.59 1.81
C ARG A 78 -7.79 -11.40 2.02
N LEU A 79 -9.01 -11.66 2.50
CA LEU A 79 -9.98 -10.63 2.82
C LEU A 79 -9.41 -9.66 3.86
N ALA A 80 -8.83 -10.19 4.95
CA ALA A 80 -8.19 -9.40 6.00
C ALA A 80 -7.03 -8.53 5.48
N ASP A 81 -6.19 -9.05 4.58
CA ASP A 81 -5.10 -8.28 3.98
C ASP A 81 -5.64 -7.16 3.08
N LEU A 82 -6.72 -7.39 2.33
CA LEU A 82 -7.36 -6.36 1.50
C LEU A 82 -8.07 -5.28 2.31
N GLU A 83 -8.79 -5.62 3.39
CA GLU A 83 -9.35 -4.56 4.24
C GLU A 83 -8.29 -3.80 5.04
N ARG A 84 -7.14 -4.42 5.35
CA ARG A 84 -6.00 -3.68 5.89
C ARG A 84 -5.47 -2.67 4.88
N ALA A 85 -5.24 -3.07 3.63
CA ALA A 85 -4.82 -2.17 2.57
C ALA A 85 -5.83 -1.03 2.34
N ALA A 86 -7.13 -1.32 2.38
CA ALA A 86 -8.17 -0.28 2.29
C ALA A 86 -8.16 0.67 3.49
N ALA A 87 -7.95 0.16 4.71
CA ALA A 87 -7.85 0.98 5.92
C ALA A 87 -6.60 1.87 5.91
N GLU A 88 -5.50 1.38 5.33
CA GLU A 88 -4.27 2.15 5.13
C GLU A 88 -4.42 3.22 4.04
N GLY A 89 -5.45 3.12 3.20
CA GLY A 89 -5.83 4.12 2.19
C GLY A 89 -5.13 3.93 0.85
N VAL A 90 -4.52 2.76 0.61
CA VAL A 90 -3.76 2.47 -0.62
C VAL A 90 -4.62 1.86 -1.75
N ILE A 91 -5.84 1.43 -1.42
CA ILE A 91 -6.87 0.96 -2.37
C ILE A 91 -8.28 1.32 -1.87
N GLU A 92 -9.26 1.30 -2.77
CA GLU A 92 -10.69 1.19 -2.42
C GLU A 92 -11.10 -0.28 -2.54
N LEU A 93 -11.52 -0.91 -1.44
CA LEU A 93 -12.03 -2.29 -1.49
C LEU A 93 -13.53 -2.28 -1.79
N SER A 94 -13.90 -2.66 -3.01
CA SER A 94 -15.29 -2.71 -3.48
C SER A 94 -15.69 -4.13 -3.87
N GLY A 95 -16.91 -4.53 -3.53
CA GLY A 95 -17.50 -5.81 -3.89
C GLY A 95 -18.63 -5.66 -4.90
N GLU A 96 -18.68 -6.55 -5.88
CA GLU A 96 -19.80 -6.70 -6.80
C GLU A 96 -20.31 -8.15 -6.73
N GLY A 97 -21.62 -8.32 -6.68
CA GLY A 97 -22.20 -9.63 -6.43
C GLY A 97 -23.71 -9.67 -6.54
N VAL A 98 -24.27 -10.76 -6.01
CA VAL A 98 -25.69 -11.05 -6.02
C VAL A 98 -26.12 -11.51 -4.63
N ARG A 99 -27.24 -10.98 -4.15
CA ARG A 99 -27.95 -11.46 -2.97
C ARG A 99 -29.15 -12.30 -3.41
N PHE A 100 -29.38 -13.40 -2.74
CA PHE A 100 -30.53 -14.27 -2.98
C PHE A 100 -31.55 -14.11 -1.86
N ASP A 101 -32.80 -13.83 -2.22
CA ASP A 101 -33.93 -13.72 -1.28
C ASP A 101 -35.17 -14.40 -1.88
N GLY A 102 -35.68 -15.45 -1.22
CA GLY A 102 -36.90 -16.15 -1.65
C GLY A 102 -36.89 -16.67 -3.10
N GLY A 103 -35.72 -16.99 -3.66
CA GLY A 103 -35.57 -17.43 -5.06
C GLY A 103 -35.37 -16.30 -6.07
N THR A 104 -35.37 -15.05 -5.62
CA THR A 104 -34.99 -13.89 -6.44
C THR A 104 -33.52 -13.54 -6.25
N ALA A 105 -32.88 -13.07 -7.32
CA ALA A 105 -31.47 -12.67 -7.35
C ALA A 105 -31.38 -11.16 -7.57
N GLU A 106 -30.85 -10.44 -6.58
CA GLU A 106 -30.69 -8.99 -6.63
C GLU A 106 -29.20 -8.60 -6.69
N PRO A 107 -28.80 -7.73 -7.64
CA PRO A 107 -27.44 -7.21 -7.68
C PRO A 107 -27.09 -6.44 -6.41
N VAL A 108 -25.91 -6.68 -5.85
CA VAL A 108 -25.38 -5.94 -4.71
C VAL A 108 -24.01 -5.35 -5.05
N THR A 109 -23.80 -4.12 -4.62
CA THR A 109 -22.50 -3.45 -4.70
C THR A 109 -22.13 -2.97 -3.30
N LEU A 110 -20.98 -3.39 -2.79
CA LEU A 110 -20.50 -3.10 -1.44
C LEU A 110 -19.19 -2.31 -1.51
N VAL A 111 -18.93 -1.46 -0.53
CA VAL A 111 -17.64 -0.79 -0.34
C VAL A 111 -17.24 -0.98 1.11
N PHE A 112 -16.02 -1.43 1.34
CA PHE A 112 -15.47 -1.55 2.68
C PHE A 112 -14.91 -0.21 3.14
N ALA A 113 -15.41 0.29 4.27
CA ALA A 113 -14.89 1.48 4.92
C ALA A 113 -15.12 1.38 6.43
N ARG A 114 -14.12 1.78 7.23
CA ARG A 114 -14.23 1.84 8.71
C ARG A 114 -14.72 0.52 9.34
N GLY A 115 -14.27 -0.63 8.82
CA GLY A 115 -14.56 -1.95 9.39
C GLY A 115 -15.89 -2.57 8.96
N VAL A 116 -16.65 -1.93 8.06
CA VAL A 116 -17.94 -2.43 7.58
C VAL A 116 -18.04 -2.38 6.06
N TYR A 117 -18.86 -3.26 5.49
CA TYR A 117 -19.20 -3.28 4.07
C TYR A 117 -20.54 -2.58 3.88
N ALA A 118 -20.50 -1.32 3.45
CA ALA A 118 -21.68 -0.53 3.18
C ALA A 118 -22.12 -0.70 1.72
N PRO A 119 -23.43 -0.73 1.42
CA PRO A 119 -23.88 -0.74 0.03
C PRO A 119 -23.49 0.57 -0.66
N ARG A 120 -22.95 0.49 -1.88
CA ARG A 120 -22.61 1.67 -2.68
C ARG A 120 -23.86 2.41 -3.16
N ARG A 121 -24.96 1.68 -3.34
CA ARG A 121 -26.27 2.21 -3.73
C ARG A 121 -27.37 1.56 -2.90
N GLY A 122 -28.43 2.31 -2.63
CA GLY A 122 -29.58 1.84 -1.86
C GLY A 122 -29.50 2.17 -0.37
N ARG A 123 -30.40 1.56 0.41
CA ARG A 123 -30.56 1.82 1.87
C ARG A 123 -30.34 0.58 2.73
N ALA A 124 -29.70 -0.46 2.17
CA ALA A 124 -29.41 -1.66 2.95
C ALA A 124 -28.46 -1.33 4.12
N ALA A 125 -28.61 -2.04 5.23
CA ALA A 125 -27.73 -1.87 6.37
C ALA A 125 -26.29 -2.32 6.00
N PRO A 126 -25.25 -1.63 6.49
CA PRO A 126 -23.88 -2.11 6.37
C PRO A 126 -23.72 -3.49 7.01
N LEU A 127 -22.84 -4.31 6.43
CA LEU A 127 -22.52 -5.64 6.94
C LEU A 127 -21.20 -5.61 7.69
N THR A 128 -21.12 -6.36 8.79
CA THR A 128 -19.84 -6.74 9.40
C THR A 128 -19.22 -7.89 8.62
N ARG A 129 -17.92 -8.16 8.83
CA ARG A 129 -17.26 -9.34 8.23
C ARG A 129 -17.97 -10.65 8.61
N GLY A 130 -18.38 -10.79 9.87
CA GLY A 130 -19.14 -11.96 10.33
C GLY A 130 -20.45 -12.13 9.54
N ALA A 131 -21.25 -11.08 9.47
CA ALA A 131 -22.53 -11.12 8.74
C ALA A 131 -22.36 -11.38 7.24
N LEU A 132 -21.28 -10.87 6.63
CA LEU A 132 -20.92 -11.14 5.25
C LEU A 132 -20.64 -12.64 5.03
N LEU A 133 -19.80 -13.23 5.88
CA LEU A 133 -19.42 -14.65 5.79
C LEU A 133 -20.59 -15.58 6.12
N GLU A 134 -21.43 -15.25 7.09
CA GLU A 134 -22.64 -16.01 7.43
C GLU A 134 -23.64 -16.05 6.27
N ARG A 135 -23.90 -14.89 5.64
CA ARG A 135 -24.78 -14.83 4.46
C ARG A 135 -24.23 -15.67 3.31
N ALA A 136 -22.92 -15.64 3.08
CA ALA A 136 -22.30 -16.47 2.06
C ALA A 136 -22.36 -17.96 2.40
N ALA A 137 -22.14 -18.34 3.66
CA ALA A 137 -22.26 -19.71 4.15
C ALA A 137 -23.66 -20.29 3.93
N SER A 138 -24.70 -19.47 4.11
CA SER A 138 -26.09 -19.85 3.86
C SER A 138 -26.48 -19.89 2.37
N GLY A 139 -25.58 -19.49 1.46
CA GLY A 139 -25.89 -19.33 0.04
C GLY A 139 -26.72 -18.09 -0.31
N ALA A 140 -27.02 -17.23 0.67
CA ALA A 140 -27.80 -16.01 0.47
C ALA A 140 -27.00 -14.86 -0.17
N LEU A 141 -25.68 -15.02 -0.32
CA LEU A 141 -24.80 -13.99 -0.88
C LEU A 141 -23.63 -14.62 -1.63
N VAL A 142 -23.36 -14.09 -2.83
CA VAL A 142 -22.10 -14.30 -3.54
C VAL A 142 -21.56 -12.93 -3.94
N VAL A 143 -20.32 -12.62 -3.55
CA VAL A 143 -19.71 -11.31 -3.86
C VAL A 143 -18.22 -11.45 -4.10
N THR A 144 -17.73 -10.76 -5.13
CA THR A 144 -16.29 -10.64 -5.40
C THR A 144 -15.81 -9.26 -5.02
N PHE A 145 -14.95 -9.19 -4.02
CA PHE A 145 -14.25 -7.97 -3.64
C PHE A 145 -12.99 -7.81 -4.49
N THR A 146 -12.75 -6.58 -4.93
CA THR A 146 -11.58 -6.19 -5.71
C THR A 146 -10.95 -4.95 -5.08
N GLY A 147 -9.63 -4.94 -4.92
CA GLY A 147 -8.88 -3.72 -4.61
C GLY A 147 -8.84 -2.81 -5.84
N ARG A 148 -9.59 -1.71 -5.79
CA ARG A 148 -9.67 -0.70 -6.86
C ARG A 148 -8.78 0.49 -6.54
N LEU A 149 -8.49 1.29 -7.57
CA LEU A 149 -7.93 2.62 -7.36
C LEU A 149 -8.97 3.51 -6.67
N GLY A 150 -8.49 4.46 -5.88
CA GLY A 150 -9.32 5.52 -5.35
C GLY A 150 -9.75 6.52 -6.44
N PRO A 151 -10.58 7.52 -6.06
CA PRO A 151 -11.16 8.47 -7.02
C PRO A 151 -10.15 9.50 -7.56
N ASN A 152 -9.01 9.72 -6.90
CA ASN A 152 -8.05 10.76 -7.22
C ASN A 152 -6.88 10.20 -8.04
N VAL A 153 -7.18 9.72 -9.26
CA VAL A 153 -6.19 9.18 -10.19
C VAL A 153 -6.34 9.79 -11.59
N GLY A 154 -5.25 9.85 -12.35
CA GLY A 154 -5.25 10.33 -13.74
C GLY A 154 -4.49 11.65 -13.91
N PHE A 155 -4.75 12.35 -15.02
CA PHE A 155 -3.98 13.54 -15.40
C PHE A 155 -4.02 14.66 -14.34
N GLU A 156 -5.19 14.91 -13.74
CA GLU A 156 -5.39 15.92 -12.69
C GLU A 156 -4.89 15.46 -11.32
N HIS A 157 -4.61 14.17 -11.18
CA HIS A 157 -4.11 13.55 -9.94
C HIS A 157 -2.90 12.67 -10.26
N PRO A 158 -1.79 13.29 -10.72
CA PRO A 158 -0.62 12.55 -11.13
C PRO A 158 0.02 11.82 -9.96
N GLN A 159 0.79 10.79 -10.28
CA GLN A 159 1.53 10.02 -9.30
C GLN A 159 2.52 10.93 -8.54
N PRO A 160 2.57 10.85 -7.19
CA PRO A 160 3.63 11.53 -6.45
C PRO A 160 4.99 10.92 -6.77
N LEU A 161 6.05 11.72 -6.72
CA LEU A 161 7.41 11.27 -6.96
C LEU A 161 8.32 11.78 -5.84
N LEU A 162 9.27 10.94 -5.44
CA LEU A 162 10.30 11.22 -4.44
C LEU A 162 11.68 10.94 -5.02
N TRP A 163 12.63 11.84 -4.78
CA TRP A 163 14.04 11.64 -5.14
C TRP A 163 14.96 12.40 -4.17
N SER A 164 16.23 12.05 -4.16
CA SER A 164 17.26 12.81 -3.44
C SER A 164 18.07 13.68 -4.36
N GLU A 165 18.79 14.62 -3.76
CA GLU A 165 19.73 15.45 -4.50
C GLU A 165 20.75 14.57 -5.25
N PRO A 166 20.96 14.80 -6.55
CA PRO A 166 22.06 14.17 -7.26
C PRO A 166 23.40 14.67 -6.70
N GLN A 167 24.33 13.78 -6.38
CA GLN A 167 25.67 14.19 -5.91
C GLN A 167 26.55 14.68 -7.08
N PRO A 168 26.96 15.97 -7.13
CA PRO A 168 27.80 16.47 -8.21
C PRO A 168 29.14 15.73 -8.28
N GLY A 169 29.58 15.37 -9.48
CA GLY A 169 30.86 14.69 -9.71
C GLY A 169 30.85 13.18 -9.46
N ARG A 170 29.71 12.59 -9.08
CA ARG A 170 29.50 11.14 -9.00
C ARG A 170 28.37 10.76 -9.94
N ALA A 171 28.67 9.96 -10.96
CA ALA A 171 27.70 9.65 -12.02
C ALA A 171 26.42 8.96 -11.51
N VAL A 172 26.43 8.28 -10.35
CA VAL A 172 25.33 7.40 -9.92
C VAL A 172 25.24 7.20 -8.39
N LEU A 173 25.48 8.21 -7.55
CA LEU A 173 25.22 8.06 -6.10
C LEU A 173 24.20 9.08 -5.62
N HIS A 174 22.98 8.60 -5.45
CA HIS A 174 21.93 9.28 -4.69
C HIS A 174 22.35 9.31 -3.21
N ARG A 175 22.22 10.46 -2.54
CA ARG A 175 22.30 10.49 -1.07
C ARG A 175 21.02 9.86 -0.53
N LEU A 176 21.14 8.70 0.12
CA LEU A 176 20.01 8.03 0.75
C LEU A 176 19.98 8.40 2.24
N PRO A 177 18.82 8.74 2.82
CA PRO A 177 18.72 9.11 4.22
C PRO A 177 19.01 7.93 5.16
N HIS A 178 19.70 8.22 6.25
CA HIS A 178 19.95 7.35 7.38
C HIS A 178 19.18 7.83 8.61
N LEU A 179 18.28 6.99 9.12
CA LEU A 179 17.47 7.27 10.29
C LEU A 179 18.03 6.54 11.52
N PRO A 180 17.88 7.10 12.74
CA PRO A 180 17.09 8.29 13.07
C PRO A 180 17.81 9.63 12.84
N ALA A 181 19.10 9.62 12.47
CA ALA A 181 19.92 10.83 12.37
C ALA A 181 19.36 11.88 11.40
N GLU A 182 18.76 11.44 10.29
CA GLU A 182 18.13 12.29 9.27
C GLU A 182 16.59 12.23 9.37
N ASN A 183 16.02 12.13 10.57
CA ASN A 183 14.58 12.27 10.82
C ASN A 183 14.27 13.66 11.44
N PRO A 184 13.56 14.56 10.74
CA PRO A 184 12.88 14.36 9.47
C PRO A 184 13.84 14.35 8.27
N MET A 185 13.45 13.59 7.24
CA MET A 185 14.18 13.51 5.99
C MET A 185 13.83 14.70 5.11
N GLU A 186 14.84 15.41 4.61
CA GLU A 186 14.65 16.37 3.53
C GLU A 186 14.92 15.69 2.19
N LEU A 187 13.88 15.59 1.38
CA LEU A 187 13.91 15.01 0.03
C LEU A 187 13.39 16.01 -0.98
N PHE A 188 13.49 15.67 -2.25
CA PHE A 188 12.70 16.33 -3.27
C PHE A 188 11.44 15.51 -3.56
N GLY A 189 10.34 16.21 -3.79
CA GLY A 189 9.03 15.63 -3.99
C GLY A 189 8.17 16.46 -4.92
N ARG A 190 7.49 15.79 -5.85
CA ARG A 190 6.51 16.39 -6.78
C ARG A 190 5.18 15.68 -6.67
N HIS A 191 4.10 16.44 -6.87
CA HIS A 191 2.71 15.94 -6.86
C HIS A 191 2.28 15.28 -5.54
N VAL A 192 2.99 15.55 -4.45
CA VAL A 192 2.62 15.11 -3.10
C VAL A 192 1.48 16.00 -2.61
N ALA A 193 0.30 15.43 -2.39
CA ALA A 193 -0.90 16.18 -2.02
C ALA A 193 -0.98 16.43 -0.51
N PRO A 194 -1.71 17.48 -0.07
CA PRO A 194 -2.05 17.65 1.35
C PRO A 194 -2.71 16.39 1.93
N GLY A 195 -2.30 16.00 3.14
CA GLY A 195 -2.81 14.80 3.80
C GLY A 195 -2.21 13.49 3.27
N ALA A 196 -1.18 13.55 2.42
CA ALA A 196 -0.43 12.36 2.00
C ALA A 196 0.06 11.57 3.22
N CYS A 197 -0.04 10.25 3.14
CA CYS A 197 0.38 9.33 4.19
C CYS A 197 1.72 8.70 3.82
N VAL A 198 2.51 8.32 4.82
CA VAL A 198 3.80 7.67 4.62
C VAL A 198 3.63 6.16 4.69
N LEU A 199 4.25 5.45 3.74
CA LEU A 199 4.39 4.01 3.76
C LEU A 199 5.87 3.64 3.91
N VAL A 200 6.14 2.63 4.73
CA VAL A 200 7.44 1.96 4.82
C VAL A 200 7.21 0.48 4.52
N ASP A 201 7.93 -0.05 3.53
CA ASP A 201 7.77 -1.42 3.02
C ASP A 201 6.32 -1.74 2.65
N GLY A 202 5.63 -0.75 2.07
CA GLY A 202 4.24 -0.86 1.66
C GLY A 202 3.23 -0.83 2.81
N ARG A 203 3.65 -0.55 4.04
CA ARG A 203 2.77 -0.43 5.21
C ARG A 203 2.69 1.00 5.68
N ARG A 204 1.47 1.48 5.93
CA ARG A 204 1.29 2.81 6.49
C ARG A 204 1.91 2.91 7.88
N VAL A 205 2.72 3.95 8.07
CA VAL A 205 3.34 4.30 9.35
C VAL A 205 2.80 5.64 9.84
N HIS A 206 2.94 5.88 11.15
CA HIS A 206 2.73 7.22 11.70
C HIS A 206 3.86 8.13 11.23
N GLY A 207 3.49 9.34 10.79
CA GLY A 207 4.42 10.26 10.17
C GLY A 207 3.72 11.45 9.53
N THR A 208 4.52 12.40 9.07
CA THR A 208 4.04 13.63 8.44
C THR A 208 4.80 13.92 7.17
N VAL A 209 4.11 14.48 6.18
CA VAL A 209 4.71 14.99 4.95
C VAL A 209 4.38 16.47 4.82
N GLY A 210 5.40 17.29 4.61
CA GLY A 210 5.29 18.74 4.47
C GLY A 210 6.28 19.30 3.46
N CYS A 211 6.28 20.61 3.28
CA CYS A 211 7.30 21.29 2.47
C CYS A 211 8.49 21.67 3.34
N ALA A 212 9.70 21.45 2.82
CA ALA A 212 10.94 21.94 3.41
C ALA A 212 11.25 23.32 2.82
N GLY A 213 11.71 24.27 3.63
CA GLY A 213 12.15 25.60 3.18
C GLY A 213 11.05 26.62 2.82
N GLY A 214 9.85 26.19 2.41
CA GLY A 214 8.74 27.08 2.09
C GLY A 214 7.63 26.47 1.22
N GLY A 215 6.57 27.24 0.95
CA GLY A 215 5.43 26.80 0.14
C GLY A 215 4.39 25.95 0.89
N ARG A 216 3.52 25.25 0.14
CA ARG A 216 2.51 24.32 0.68
C ARG A 216 2.23 23.21 -0.32
N LEU A 217 2.02 21.98 0.15
CA LEU A 217 1.66 20.87 -0.71
C LEU A 217 0.43 21.22 -1.58
N PRO A 218 0.41 20.86 -2.88
CA PRO A 218 1.41 20.10 -3.62
C PRO A 218 2.52 20.93 -4.30
N ARG A 219 2.69 22.20 -3.90
CA ARG A 219 3.65 23.16 -4.47
C ARG A 219 4.60 23.65 -3.40
N CYS A 220 5.57 22.80 -3.06
CA CYS A 220 6.69 23.18 -2.20
C CYS A 220 7.71 24.00 -2.98
N ASP A 221 8.38 24.93 -2.30
CA ASP A 221 9.45 25.70 -2.90
C ASP A 221 10.62 24.76 -3.25
N ASP A 222 11.20 24.94 -4.43
CA ASP A 222 12.27 24.11 -5.00
C ASP A 222 11.96 22.60 -5.00
N GLU A 223 10.67 22.23 -4.97
CA GLU A 223 10.20 20.84 -4.83
C GLU A 223 10.71 20.12 -3.59
N ARG A 224 11.09 20.86 -2.53
CA ARG A 224 11.66 20.25 -1.32
C ARG A 224 10.55 19.82 -0.37
N VAL A 225 10.56 18.55 0.02
CA VAL A 225 9.62 17.96 0.98
C VAL A 225 10.37 17.52 2.23
N GLU A 226 9.72 17.71 3.37
CA GLU A 226 10.13 17.14 4.66
C GLU A 226 9.23 15.94 4.96
N ILE A 227 9.83 14.77 5.21
CA ILE A 227 9.11 13.56 5.62
C ILE A 227 9.61 13.11 6.99
N ARG A 228 8.71 13.10 7.96
CA ARG A 228 8.95 12.57 9.31
C ARG A 228 8.25 11.25 9.47
N ILE A 229 8.93 10.29 10.08
CA ILE A 229 8.36 8.98 10.43
C ILE A 229 8.53 8.78 11.93
N ASP A 230 7.48 8.30 12.58
CA ASP A 230 7.58 7.88 13.97
C ASP A 230 8.23 6.49 14.00
N LEU A 231 9.47 6.46 14.48
CA LEU A 231 10.27 5.24 14.59
C LEU A 231 9.98 4.63 15.96
N ASP A 232 8.91 3.85 16.05
CA ASP A 232 8.44 3.25 17.31
C ASP A 232 9.37 2.14 17.88
N GLY A 233 10.63 2.08 17.43
CA GLY A 233 11.64 1.09 17.85
C GLY A 233 11.36 -0.35 17.36
N THR A 234 10.24 -0.59 16.69
CA THR A 234 9.87 -1.91 16.14
C THR A 234 10.47 -2.19 14.76
N ALA A 235 11.07 -1.17 14.14
CA ALA A 235 11.67 -1.31 12.83
C ALA A 235 13.03 -2.01 12.94
N THR A 236 13.27 -2.96 12.06
CA THR A 236 14.53 -3.72 12.04
C THR A 236 15.62 -2.86 11.40
N PRO A 237 16.85 -2.80 11.93
CA PRO A 237 17.94 -2.11 11.25
C PRO A 237 18.16 -2.67 9.84
N GLY A 238 18.48 -1.81 8.88
CA GLY A 238 18.69 -2.18 7.49
C GLY A 238 18.05 -1.23 6.49
N MET A 239 17.93 -1.70 5.25
CA MET A 239 17.32 -0.94 4.16
C MET A 239 15.81 -1.12 4.18
N HIS A 240 15.07 -0.03 3.98
CA HIS A 240 13.62 0.00 3.84
C HIS A 240 13.20 0.83 2.64
N LEU A 241 11.95 0.67 2.21
CA LEU A 241 11.39 1.40 1.08
C LEU A 241 10.32 2.37 1.54
N LEU A 242 10.63 3.65 1.36
CA LEU A 242 9.74 4.77 1.63
C LEU A 242 8.84 5.03 0.43
N GLN A 243 7.55 5.22 0.69
CA GLN A 243 6.62 5.79 -0.28
C GLN A 243 5.72 6.82 0.39
N VAL A 244 5.12 7.70 -0.42
CA VAL A 244 3.98 8.52 0.00
C VAL A 244 2.76 8.16 -0.83
N VAL A 245 1.60 8.12 -0.20
CA VAL A 245 0.31 7.89 -0.86
C VAL A 245 -0.57 9.11 -0.70
N ASN A 246 -1.04 9.65 -1.83
CA ASN A 246 -2.02 10.72 -1.82
C ASN A 246 -3.39 10.15 -1.42
N VAL A 247 -4.16 10.89 -0.63
CA VAL A 247 -5.48 10.42 -0.16
C VAL A 247 -6.37 10.07 -1.35
N GLY A 248 -6.78 8.81 -1.42
CA GLY A 248 -7.61 8.29 -2.52
C GLY A 248 -6.93 8.29 -3.89
N GLY A 249 -5.61 8.45 -3.95
CA GLY A 249 -4.84 8.55 -5.19
C GLY A 249 -3.72 7.52 -5.28
N LEU A 250 -2.73 7.85 -6.11
CA LEU A 250 -1.60 6.96 -6.39
C LEU A 250 -0.52 7.04 -5.30
N THR A 251 0.27 5.97 -5.23
CA THR A 251 1.46 5.87 -4.38
C THR A 251 2.69 6.36 -5.14
N SER A 252 3.71 6.87 -4.45
CA SER A 252 4.96 7.26 -5.10
C SER A 252 5.79 6.07 -5.56
N ASN A 253 6.87 6.36 -6.27
CA ASN A 253 7.98 5.42 -6.37
C ASN A 253 8.47 4.98 -4.98
N GLU A 254 9.07 3.80 -4.95
CA GLU A 254 9.77 3.26 -3.79
C GLU A 254 11.13 3.95 -3.68
N PHE A 255 11.32 4.71 -2.61
CA PHE A 255 12.54 5.46 -2.34
C PHE A 255 13.31 4.78 -1.20
N PRO A 256 14.56 4.32 -1.42
CA PRO A 256 15.30 3.63 -0.37
C PRO A 256 15.70 4.55 0.79
N ILE A 257 15.55 4.04 2.02
CA ILE A 257 16.05 4.65 3.25
C ILE A 257 16.79 3.59 4.08
N PHE A 258 17.67 4.01 4.98
CA PHE A 258 18.33 3.12 5.92
C PHE A 258 17.90 3.44 7.35
N LEU A 259 17.62 2.39 8.13
CA LEU A 259 17.46 2.45 9.56
C LEU A 259 18.73 1.90 10.18
N ASP A 260 19.46 2.76 10.89
CA ASP A 260 20.68 2.38 11.60
C ASP A 260 20.33 1.68 12.93
N GLU A 261 21.35 1.07 13.56
CA GLU A 261 21.23 0.42 14.89
C GLU A 261 21.01 1.41 16.04
#